data_AF-A0A3E2DGN6-F1
#
_entry.id   AF-A0A3E2DGN6-F1
#
_cell.length_a   1.000
_cell.length_b   1.000
_cell.length_c   1.000
_cell.angle_alpha   90.00
_cell.angle_beta   90.00
_cell.angle_gamma   90.00
#
_symmetry.space_group_name_H-M   'P 1'
#
loop_
_entity.id
_entity.type
_entity.pdbx_description
1 polymer ?
#
loop_
_entity_poly.entity_id
_entity_poly.type
_entity_poly.pdbx_seq_one_letter_code
_entity_poly.pdbx_strand_id
1 'polypeptide(L)'
;MTTRIAVSLRWEDSSDAVSAEAVARHVDADRNACLQGPGPALVDVLDAADDDRVELVGWSCDDGPVPLSWLRRVAGQWVRVHENGPTVVVHVGVVRPDQEFAGEWRTVTGAEAPLHNPAWREFPSFRHHLLTCRGPRCSAAGAADLHARLQEKLAQSHALDTEVLVTVTGCMYPCNHAPLIVVWPDGKCIQLTEDNLDRIVSELTGPSRQ
;
A
#
# COMPACT_ATOMS: atom_id res chain seq x y z
N MET A 1 19.12 -0.32 -27.21
CA MET A 1 18.05 -1.36 -27.12
C MET A 1 17.02 -0.88 -26.08
N THR A 2 15.86 -1.53 -25.91
CA THR A 2 14.80 -1.05 -25.00
C THR A 2 14.24 -2.21 -24.17
N THR A 3 14.20 -2.04 -22.85
CA THR A 3 13.50 -2.95 -21.92
C THR A 3 12.18 -2.31 -21.50
N ARG A 4 11.06 -3.01 -21.66
CA ARG A 4 9.76 -2.61 -21.11
C ARG A 4 9.42 -3.40 -19.85
N ILE A 5 8.96 -2.69 -18.82
CA ILE A 5 8.62 -3.23 -17.51
C ILE A 5 7.15 -2.94 -17.22
N ALA A 6 6.37 -4.01 -17.04
CA ALA A 6 5.00 -3.91 -16.51
C ALA A 6 5.06 -3.83 -14.98
N VAL A 7 4.49 -2.76 -14.41
CA VAL A 7 4.60 -2.44 -12.98
C VAL A 7 3.23 -2.49 -12.31
N SER A 8 2.99 -3.48 -11.44
CA SER A 8 1.76 -3.55 -10.67
C SER A 8 1.72 -2.42 -9.63
N LEU A 9 0.65 -1.63 -9.64
CA LEU A 9 0.53 -0.44 -8.77
C LEU A 9 -0.05 -0.76 -7.39
N ARG A 10 -0.72 -1.90 -7.22
CA ARG A 10 -1.32 -2.31 -5.94
C ARG A 10 -0.75 -3.61 -5.40
N TRP A 11 -0.91 -3.79 -4.09
CA TRP A 11 -0.54 -5.01 -3.40
C TRP A 11 -1.38 -6.20 -3.89
N GLU A 12 -2.68 -5.99 -4.13
CA GLU A 12 -3.56 -7.05 -4.61
C GLU A 12 -3.13 -7.56 -5.99
N ASP A 13 -2.84 -6.65 -6.92
CA ASP A 13 -2.37 -6.98 -8.28
C ASP A 13 -1.03 -7.71 -8.26
N SER A 14 -0.13 -7.34 -7.34
CA SER A 14 1.21 -7.93 -7.24
C SER A 14 1.21 -9.42 -6.86
N SER A 15 0.10 -9.92 -6.31
CA SER A 15 -0.06 -11.32 -5.94
C SER A 15 -0.84 -12.13 -6.99
N ASP A 16 -1.40 -11.47 -8.02
CA ASP A 16 -2.15 -12.10 -9.10
C ASP A 16 -1.23 -12.38 -10.31
N ALA A 17 -0.65 -13.58 -10.32
CA ALA A 17 0.24 -14.00 -11.40
C ALA A 17 -0.48 -14.08 -12.77
N VAL A 18 -1.78 -14.38 -12.80
CA VAL A 18 -2.55 -14.54 -14.04
C VAL A 18 -2.77 -13.17 -14.68
N SER A 19 -3.20 -12.18 -13.89
CA SER A 19 -3.34 -10.82 -14.36
C SER A 19 -1.99 -10.20 -14.75
N ALA A 20 -0.94 -10.45 -13.96
CA ALA A 20 0.40 -9.97 -14.28
C ALA A 20 0.90 -10.50 -15.63
N GLU A 21 0.73 -11.80 -15.91
CA GLU A 21 1.12 -12.40 -17.19
C GLU A 21 0.25 -11.87 -18.34
N ALA A 22 -1.05 -11.71 -18.13
CA ALA A 22 -1.96 -11.15 -19.13
C ALA A 22 -1.57 -9.71 -19.51
N VAL A 23 -1.28 -8.86 -18.53
CA VAL A 23 -0.87 -7.47 -18.78
C VAL A 23 0.51 -7.42 -19.42
N ALA A 24 1.47 -8.23 -18.96
CA ALA A 24 2.80 -8.28 -19.57
C ALA A 24 2.74 -8.61 -21.06
N ARG A 25 1.91 -9.59 -21.45
CA ARG A 25 1.66 -9.90 -22.87
C ARG A 25 0.94 -8.77 -23.60
N HIS A 26 -0.04 -8.13 -22.95
CA HIS A 26 -0.82 -7.06 -23.54
C HIS A 26 0.03 -5.81 -23.86
N VAL A 27 0.98 -5.48 -22.99
CA VAL A 27 1.86 -4.32 -23.17
C VAL A 27 3.21 -4.67 -23.79
N ASP A 28 3.42 -5.94 -24.15
CA ASP A 28 4.69 -6.45 -24.68
C ASP A 28 5.87 -6.09 -23.76
N ALA A 29 5.75 -6.45 -22.48
CA ALA A 29 6.75 -6.20 -21.46
C ALA A 29 7.75 -7.36 -21.34
N ASP A 30 9.04 -7.03 -21.30
CA ASP A 30 10.13 -7.97 -21.10
C ASP A 30 10.24 -8.44 -19.64
N ARG A 31 9.82 -7.59 -18.70
CA ARG A 31 9.94 -7.82 -17.25
C ARG A 31 8.71 -7.36 -16.49
N ASN A 32 8.52 -7.92 -15.31
CA ASN A 32 7.49 -7.51 -14.36
C ASN A 32 8.14 -6.94 -13.10
N ALA A 33 7.51 -5.91 -12.52
CA ALA A 33 7.89 -5.32 -11.26
C ALA A 33 6.66 -4.95 -10.43
N CYS A 34 6.87 -4.70 -9.14
CA CYS A 34 5.84 -4.26 -8.21
C CYS A 34 6.24 -2.93 -7.60
N LEU A 35 5.30 -1.98 -7.56
CA LEU A 35 5.47 -0.75 -6.78
C LEU A 35 5.35 -1.04 -5.27
N GLN A 36 4.54 -2.04 -4.93
CA GLN A 36 4.32 -2.59 -3.61
C GLN A 36 3.82 -4.02 -3.78
N GLY A 37 4.15 -4.92 -2.86
CA GLY A 37 3.78 -6.33 -2.98
C GLY A 37 4.89 -7.32 -2.65
N PRO A 38 4.63 -8.63 -2.84
CA PRO A 38 5.62 -9.68 -2.65
C PRO A 38 6.48 -9.97 -3.89
N GLY A 39 6.16 -9.37 -5.06
CA GLY A 39 6.95 -9.50 -6.28
C GLY A 39 8.23 -8.65 -6.29
N PRO A 40 9.04 -8.71 -7.36
CA PRO A 40 10.29 -7.97 -7.45
C PRO A 40 10.03 -6.46 -7.39
N ALA A 41 10.78 -5.73 -6.56
CA ALA A 41 10.60 -4.29 -6.45
C ALA A 41 11.06 -3.60 -7.73
N LEU A 42 10.41 -2.49 -8.09
CA LEU A 42 10.76 -1.70 -9.28
C LEU A 42 12.25 -1.36 -9.37
N VAL A 43 12.87 -0.97 -8.26
CA VAL A 43 14.28 -0.57 -8.23
C VAL A 43 15.21 -1.74 -8.56
N ASP A 44 14.91 -2.95 -8.09
CA ASP A 44 15.72 -4.14 -8.37
C ASP A 44 15.65 -4.51 -9.86
N VAL A 45 14.48 -4.34 -10.47
CA VAL A 45 14.28 -4.63 -11.91
C VAL A 45 14.95 -3.56 -12.77
N LEU A 46 14.95 -2.30 -12.34
CA LEU A 46 15.68 -1.21 -12.98
C LEU A 46 17.21 -1.41 -12.90
N ASP A 47 17.73 -1.82 -11.74
CA ASP A 47 19.16 -2.09 -11.55
C ASP A 47 19.67 -3.22 -12.47
N ALA A 48 18.81 -4.17 -12.81
CA ALA A 48 19.13 -5.29 -13.68
C ALA A 48 18.85 -5.05 -15.17
N ALA A 49 18.47 -3.82 -15.57
CA ALA A 49 18.23 -3.47 -16.96
C ALA A 49 19.52 -2.99 -17.63
N ASP A 50 19.92 -3.64 -18.72
CA ASP A 50 21.17 -3.35 -19.45
C ASP A 50 20.97 -2.46 -20.69
N ASP A 51 19.71 -2.12 -21.00
CA ASP A 51 19.34 -1.37 -22.19
C ASP A 51 19.42 0.14 -22.01
N ASP A 52 19.82 0.87 -23.05
CA ASP A 52 19.92 2.35 -23.04
C ASP A 52 18.60 3.08 -22.72
N ARG A 53 17.46 2.37 -22.87
CA ARG A 53 16.12 2.90 -22.64
C ARG A 53 15.28 1.89 -21.86
N VAL A 54 14.59 2.39 -20.84
CA VAL A 54 13.62 1.62 -20.06
C VAL A 54 12.24 2.26 -20.14
N GLU A 55 11.23 1.46 -20.45
CA GLU A 55 9.83 1.86 -20.55
C GLU A 55 9.01 1.28 -19.40
N LEU A 56 8.44 2.14 -18.56
CA LEU A 56 7.64 1.73 -17.41
C LEU A 56 6.15 1.87 -17.71
N VAL A 57 5.42 0.77 -17.54
CA VAL A 57 3.96 0.71 -17.73
C VAL A 57 3.29 0.35 -16.42
N GLY A 58 2.68 1.35 -15.76
CA GLY A 58 1.90 1.13 -14.54
C GLY A 58 0.56 0.47 -14.87
N TRP A 59 0.21 -0.59 -14.17
CA TRP A 59 -1.07 -1.30 -14.34
C TRP A 59 -1.73 -1.68 -13.02
N SER A 60 -3.04 -1.94 -13.09
CA SER A 60 -3.82 -2.54 -12.00
C SER A 60 -5.12 -3.10 -12.57
N CYS A 61 -5.72 -4.12 -11.95
CA CYS A 61 -7.03 -4.65 -12.33
C CYS A 61 -8.21 -3.85 -11.76
N ASP A 62 -7.95 -2.93 -10.82
CA ASP A 62 -9.00 -2.16 -10.15
C ASP A 62 -9.32 -0.87 -10.92
N ASP A 63 -10.61 -0.57 -11.11
CA ASP A 63 -11.07 0.64 -11.82
C ASP A 63 -10.98 1.93 -10.98
N GLY A 64 -10.66 1.82 -9.69
CA GLY A 64 -10.56 2.92 -8.76
C GLY A 64 -9.24 3.69 -8.82
N PRO A 65 -9.05 4.63 -7.87
CA PRO A 65 -7.82 5.42 -7.77
C PRO A 65 -6.60 4.52 -7.56
N VAL A 66 -5.57 4.75 -8.36
CA VAL A 66 -4.32 3.99 -8.32
C VAL A 66 -3.12 4.93 -8.16
N PRO A 67 -2.04 4.49 -7.48
CA PRO A 67 -0.91 5.34 -7.13
C PRO A 67 0.06 5.58 -8.31
N LEU A 68 -0.42 5.93 -9.51
CA LEU A 68 0.44 6.12 -10.69
C LEU A 68 1.52 7.19 -10.49
N SER A 69 1.22 8.24 -9.73
CA SER A 69 2.21 9.27 -9.41
C SER A 69 3.41 8.71 -8.64
N TRP A 70 3.23 7.65 -7.85
CA TRP A 70 4.30 6.99 -7.12
C TRP A 70 5.23 6.17 -8.02
N LEU A 71 4.74 5.56 -9.10
CA LEU A 71 5.60 4.93 -10.11
C LEU A 71 6.65 5.91 -10.60
N ARG A 72 6.23 7.13 -10.97
CA ARG A 72 7.13 8.18 -11.43
C ARG A 72 8.06 8.70 -10.34
N ARG A 73 7.60 8.82 -9.09
CA ARG A 73 8.43 9.28 -7.96
C ARG A 73 9.52 8.26 -7.60
N VAL A 74 9.18 6.96 -7.63
CA VAL A 74 10.14 5.89 -7.37
C VAL A 74 11.18 5.81 -8.48
N ALA A 75 10.74 5.81 -9.74
CA ALA A 75 11.65 5.87 -10.88
C ALA A 75 12.51 7.15 -10.85
N GLY A 76 11.93 8.30 -10.48
CA GLY A 76 12.67 9.56 -10.36
C GLY A 76 13.74 9.52 -9.28
N GLN A 77 13.46 8.91 -8.13
CA GLN A 77 14.49 8.68 -7.10
C GLN A 77 15.61 7.78 -7.61
N TRP A 78 15.27 6.74 -8.36
CA TRP A 78 16.25 5.84 -8.96
C TRP A 78 17.14 6.57 -9.97
N VAL A 79 16.55 7.33 -10.90
CA VAL A 79 17.29 8.15 -11.89
C VAL A 79 18.24 9.13 -11.22
N ARG A 80 17.82 9.77 -10.11
CA ARG A 80 18.68 10.73 -9.35
C ARG A 80 19.99 10.13 -8.86
N VAL A 81 20.03 8.84 -8.56
CA VAL A 81 21.22 8.17 -8.00
C VAL A 81 21.98 7.33 -9.04
N HIS A 82 21.54 7.35 -10.30
CA HIS A 82 22.13 6.61 -11.42
C HIS A 82 22.45 7.57 -12.59
N GLU A 83 23.44 8.46 -12.42
CA GLU A 83 23.77 9.52 -13.39
C GLU A 83 24.11 9.02 -14.81
N ASN A 84 24.69 7.82 -14.93
CA ASN A 84 25.01 7.17 -16.21
C ASN A 84 24.02 6.04 -16.56
N GLY A 85 22.85 6.03 -15.93
CA GLY A 85 21.80 5.05 -16.16
C GLY A 85 21.08 5.25 -17.51
N PRO A 86 20.17 4.33 -17.85
CA PRO A 86 19.39 4.40 -19.07
C PRO A 86 18.37 5.54 -19.04
N THR A 87 17.88 5.91 -20.22
CA THR A 87 16.74 6.83 -20.32
C THR A 87 15.48 6.12 -19.86
N VAL A 88 14.95 6.52 -18.71
CA VAL A 88 13.69 5.99 -18.18
C VAL A 88 12.51 6.84 -18.64
N VAL A 89 11.49 6.21 -19.23
CA VAL A 89 10.20 6.83 -19.52
C VAL A 89 9.05 6.07 -18.87
N VAL A 90 7.96 6.76 -18.58
CA VAL A 90 6.75 6.18 -17.99
C VAL A 90 5.56 6.48 -18.89
N HIS A 91 4.72 5.47 -19.14
CA HIS A 91 3.43 5.65 -19.80
C HIS A 91 2.50 6.51 -18.93
N VAL A 92 1.87 7.54 -19.51
CA VAL A 92 1.11 8.54 -18.76
C VAL A 92 -0.18 7.99 -18.16
N GLY A 93 -0.79 6.97 -18.77
CA GLY A 93 -2.00 6.31 -18.30
C GLY A 93 -1.72 5.05 -17.49
N VAL A 94 -2.70 4.64 -16.68
CA VAL A 94 -2.67 3.30 -16.08
C VAL A 94 -3.28 2.32 -17.05
N VAL A 95 -2.60 1.20 -17.28
CA VAL A 95 -3.11 0.11 -18.10
C VAL A 95 -4.03 -0.80 -17.30
N ARG A 96 -5.14 -1.19 -17.93
CA ARG A 96 -6.10 -2.18 -17.45
C ARG A 96 -6.07 -3.36 -18.42
N PRO A 97 -6.25 -4.62 -17.97
CA PRO A 97 -6.19 -5.80 -18.85
C PRO A 97 -7.10 -5.72 -20.08
N ASP A 98 -8.26 -5.07 -19.95
CA ASP A 98 -9.29 -5.01 -20.98
C ASP A 98 -9.32 -3.67 -21.75
N GLN A 99 -8.31 -2.80 -21.57
CA GLN A 99 -8.23 -1.50 -22.24
C GLN A 99 -7.17 -1.51 -23.34
N GLU A 100 -7.31 -0.59 -24.31
CA GLU A 100 -6.29 -0.42 -25.34
C GLU A 100 -5.02 0.17 -24.74
N PHE A 101 -3.87 -0.46 -25.00
CA PHE A 101 -2.57 0.10 -24.67
C PHE A 101 -2.14 1.10 -25.74
N ALA A 102 -2.54 2.35 -25.53
CA ALA A 102 -2.12 3.49 -26.34
C ALA A 102 -1.95 4.72 -25.44
N GLY A 103 -1.08 5.63 -25.86
CA GLY A 103 -0.91 6.88 -25.14
C GLY A 103 0.48 7.46 -25.25
N GLU A 104 0.69 8.49 -24.44
CA GLU A 104 1.93 9.26 -24.40
C GLU A 104 2.91 8.69 -23.38
N TRP A 105 4.18 8.91 -23.67
CA TRP A 105 5.30 8.57 -22.80
C TRP A 105 5.92 9.84 -22.26
N ARG A 106 6.30 9.81 -20.98
CA ARG A 106 6.97 10.93 -20.33
C ARG A 106 8.32 10.49 -19.76
N THR A 107 9.36 11.25 -20.08
CA THR A 107 10.68 11.08 -19.49
C THR A 107 10.64 11.32 -17.99
N VAL A 108 11.26 10.41 -17.25
CA VAL A 108 11.56 10.55 -15.83
C VAL A 108 12.91 11.26 -15.72
N THR A 109 12.92 12.43 -15.09
CA THR A 109 14.11 13.31 -15.11
C THR A 109 14.91 13.29 -13.82
N GLY A 110 14.37 12.65 -12.77
CA GLY A 110 14.90 12.82 -11.42
C GLY A 110 14.48 14.13 -10.75
N ALA A 111 13.66 14.97 -11.41
CA ALA A 111 13.05 16.15 -10.80
C ALA A 111 11.66 15.87 -10.19
N GLU A 112 11.20 14.62 -10.24
CA GLU A 112 9.95 14.19 -9.61
C GLU A 112 9.99 14.39 -8.08
N ALA A 113 8.82 14.52 -7.47
CA ALA A 113 8.71 14.70 -6.02
C ALA A 113 9.50 13.63 -5.25
N PRO A 114 10.19 14.01 -4.15
CA PRO A 114 11.05 13.10 -3.41
C PRO A 114 10.27 12.00 -2.68
N LEU A 115 10.95 10.89 -2.37
CA LEU A 115 10.40 9.80 -1.55
C LEU A 115 10.59 10.02 -0.05
N HIS A 116 11.20 11.13 0.35
CA HIS A 116 11.48 11.46 1.74
C HIS A 116 10.81 12.77 2.13
N ASN A 117 10.24 12.81 3.32
CA ASN A 117 9.70 14.01 3.95
C ASN A 117 9.97 13.93 5.46
N PRO A 118 10.53 14.98 6.10
CA PRO A 118 10.70 15.00 7.55
C PRO A 118 9.41 14.73 8.34
N ALA A 119 8.24 15.06 7.78
CA ALA A 119 6.94 14.80 8.39
C ALA A 119 6.59 13.30 8.50
N TRP A 120 7.33 12.41 7.82
CA TRP A 120 7.12 10.96 7.85
C TRP A 120 8.17 10.22 8.69
N ARG A 121 8.98 10.96 9.45
CA ARG A 121 10.07 10.37 10.26
C ARG A 121 9.55 9.67 11.51
N GLU A 122 8.60 10.31 12.18
CA GLU A 122 8.01 9.84 13.42
C GLU A 122 6.52 9.60 13.19
N PHE A 123 5.91 8.76 14.03
CA PHE A 123 4.46 8.72 14.08
C PHE A 123 3.91 10.09 14.52
N PRO A 124 2.68 10.46 14.09
CA PRO A 124 1.97 11.55 14.75
C PRO A 124 1.83 11.24 16.25
N SER A 125 1.67 12.27 17.08
CA SER A 125 1.43 12.05 18.52
C SER A 125 0.19 11.18 18.71
N PHE A 126 0.32 10.08 19.46
CA PHE A 126 -0.79 9.22 19.85
C PHE A 126 -0.48 8.58 21.22
N ARG A 127 -1.53 8.15 21.93
CA ARG A 127 -1.43 7.42 23.19
C ARG A 127 -1.49 5.91 22.99
N HIS A 128 -2.39 5.46 22.11
CA HIS A 128 -2.52 4.05 21.73
C HIS A 128 -2.47 3.90 20.20
N HIS A 129 -1.89 2.79 19.73
CA HIS A 129 -1.95 2.40 18.31
C HIS A 129 -2.73 1.10 18.19
N LEU A 130 -3.90 1.18 17.57
CA LEU A 130 -4.78 0.05 17.32
C LEU A 130 -4.44 -0.61 15.99
N LEU A 131 -4.11 -1.89 16.06
CA LEU A 131 -3.94 -2.76 14.90
C LEU A 131 -5.23 -3.56 14.70
N THR A 132 -5.96 -3.30 13.61
CA THR A 132 -7.25 -3.92 13.30
C THR A 132 -7.07 -5.09 12.32
N CYS A 133 -7.33 -6.31 12.79
CA CYS A 133 -7.07 -7.52 12.00
C CYS A 133 -8.15 -7.76 10.94
N ARG A 134 -7.81 -7.57 9.66
CA ARG A 134 -8.67 -7.91 8.50
C ARG A 134 -8.25 -9.22 7.82
N GLY A 135 -7.52 -10.07 8.52
CA GLY A 135 -7.20 -11.43 8.06
C GLY A 135 -8.45 -12.31 7.86
N PRO A 136 -8.37 -13.41 7.09
CA PRO A 136 -9.55 -14.16 6.63
C PRO A 136 -10.52 -14.59 7.73
N ARG A 137 -10.01 -15.06 8.87
CA ARG A 137 -10.85 -15.52 10.01
C ARG A 137 -11.57 -14.39 10.73
N CYS A 138 -10.91 -13.23 10.89
CA CYS A 138 -11.57 -12.04 11.44
C CYS A 138 -12.61 -11.50 10.44
N SER A 139 -12.27 -11.46 9.15
CA SER A 139 -13.20 -11.05 8.10
C SER A 139 -14.45 -11.93 8.03
N ALA A 140 -14.29 -13.25 8.09
CA ALA A 140 -15.41 -14.19 8.15
C ALA A 140 -16.26 -14.05 9.43
N ALA A 141 -15.65 -13.62 10.53
CA ALA A 141 -16.33 -13.38 11.80
C ALA A 141 -16.97 -11.97 11.92
N GLY A 142 -17.08 -11.23 10.82
CA GLY A 142 -17.77 -9.92 10.81
C GLY A 142 -16.90 -8.73 11.21
N ALA A 143 -15.56 -8.86 11.19
CA ALA A 143 -14.66 -7.77 11.61
C ALA A 143 -14.85 -6.44 10.85
N ALA A 144 -15.38 -6.46 9.62
CA ALA A 144 -15.51 -5.25 8.81
C ALA A 144 -16.43 -4.22 9.48
N ASP A 145 -17.62 -4.67 9.88
CA ASP A 145 -18.62 -3.84 10.56
C ASP A 145 -18.12 -3.38 11.93
N LEU A 146 -17.59 -4.31 12.73
CA LEU A 146 -17.12 -4.00 14.08
C LEU A 146 -15.94 -3.02 14.09
N HIS A 147 -15.00 -3.13 13.15
CA HIS A 147 -13.90 -2.18 13.02
C HIS A 147 -14.39 -0.80 12.58
N ALA A 148 -15.33 -0.72 11.63
CA ALA A 148 -15.92 0.54 11.20
C ALA A 148 -16.64 1.24 12.36
N ARG A 149 -17.51 0.53 13.09
CA ARG A 149 -18.22 1.07 14.25
C ARG A 149 -17.28 1.50 15.38
N LEU A 150 -16.18 0.77 15.60
CA LEU A 150 -15.14 1.17 16.56
C LEU A 150 -14.48 2.49 16.15
N GLN A 151 -14.10 2.64 14.87
CA GLN A 151 -13.51 3.87 14.34
C GLN A 151 -14.49 5.05 14.43
N GLU A 152 -15.77 4.84 14.12
CA GLU A 152 -16.80 5.87 14.26
C GLU A 152 -16.93 6.37 15.71
N LYS A 153 -16.94 5.46 16.69
CA LYS A 153 -17.00 5.83 18.12
C LYS A 153 -15.74 6.58 18.58
N LEU A 154 -14.55 6.19 18.09
CA LEU A 154 -13.31 6.93 18.35
C LEU A 154 -13.35 8.34 17.75
N ALA A 155 -13.88 8.48 16.54
CA ALA A 155 -14.06 9.77 15.89
C ALA A 155 -15.05 10.66 16.64
N GLN A 156 -16.20 10.11 17.07
CA GLN A 156 -17.18 10.81 17.92
C GLN A 156 -16.58 11.27 19.25
N SER A 157 -15.58 10.55 19.76
CA SER A 157 -14.84 10.90 20.98
C SER A 157 -13.68 11.86 20.72
N HIS A 158 -13.48 12.34 19.48
CA HIS A 158 -12.35 13.17 19.05
C HIS A 158 -10.97 12.55 19.32
N ALA A 159 -10.92 11.22 19.41
CA ALA A 159 -9.71 10.46 19.75
C ALA A 159 -9.03 9.84 18.52
N LEU A 160 -9.77 9.64 17.42
CA LEU A 160 -9.23 9.11 16.18
C LEU A 160 -8.18 10.06 15.60
N ASP A 161 -6.99 9.54 15.29
CA ASP A 161 -5.84 10.28 14.74
C ASP A 161 -5.28 11.41 15.64
N THR A 162 -5.69 11.44 16.92
CA THR A 162 -5.22 12.39 17.95
C THR A 162 -4.65 11.68 19.18
N GLU A 163 -5.44 10.79 19.79
CA GLU A 163 -5.03 9.94 20.91
C GLU A 163 -4.87 8.48 20.48
N VAL A 164 -5.57 8.08 19.42
CA VAL A 164 -5.61 6.71 18.94
C VAL A 164 -5.27 6.69 17.46
N LEU A 165 -4.08 6.19 17.15
CA LEU A 165 -3.69 5.86 15.79
C LEU A 165 -4.32 4.51 15.42
N VAL A 166 -4.83 4.36 14.20
CA VAL A 166 -5.42 3.09 13.73
C VAL A 166 -4.70 2.61 12.48
N THR A 167 -4.38 1.32 12.42
CA THR A 167 -3.80 0.67 11.24
C THR A 167 -4.50 -0.64 10.98
N VAL A 168 -4.96 -0.81 9.75
CA VAL A 168 -5.52 -2.07 9.26
C VAL A 168 -4.37 -3.02 8.95
N THR A 169 -4.47 -4.26 9.42
CA THR A 169 -3.46 -5.30 9.19
C THR A 169 -4.06 -6.55 8.58
N GLY A 170 -3.18 -7.40 8.05
CA GLY A 170 -3.51 -8.81 7.75
C GLY A 170 -3.71 -9.64 9.03
N CYS A 171 -3.63 -10.97 8.89
CA CYS A 171 -3.76 -11.91 9.99
C CYS A 171 -2.69 -11.67 11.07
N MET A 172 -3.13 -11.49 12.33
CA MET A 172 -2.25 -11.23 13.46
C MET A 172 -1.89 -12.46 14.31
N TYR A 173 -2.37 -13.66 13.93
CA TYR A 173 -2.17 -14.98 14.56
C TYR A 173 -3.23 -15.50 15.57
N PRO A 174 -3.68 -14.79 16.63
CA PRO A 174 -4.54 -15.34 17.69
C PRO A 174 -6.01 -15.46 17.25
N CYS A 175 -6.25 -16.20 16.18
CA CYS A 175 -7.50 -16.17 15.43
C CYS A 175 -8.69 -16.84 16.14
N ASN A 176 -8.47 -17.57 17.22
CA ASN A 176 -9.56 -18.06 18.08
C ASN A 176 -10.25 -16.92 18.84
N HIS A 177 -9.66 -15.71 18.86
CA HIS A 177 -10.26 -14.48 19.37
C HIS A 177 -10.91 -13.64 18.28
N ALA A 178 -11.10 -14.15 17.06
CA ALA A 178 -11.71 -13.39 15.98
C ALA A 178 -13.15 -12.95 16.32
N PRO A 179 -13.57 -11.73 15.91
CA PRO A 179 -12.76 -10.60 15.42
C PRO A 179 -11.86 -10.01 16.51
N LEU A 180 -10.67 -9.53 16.16
CA LEU A 180 -9.74 -8.97 17.16
C LEU A 180 -9.06 -7.68 16.75
N ILE A 181 -8.55 -6.98 17.76
CA ILE A 181 -7.60 -5.86 17.67
C ILE A 181 -6.40 -6.12 18.58
N VAL A 182 -5.27 -5.48 18.30
CA VAL A 182 -4.14 -5.36 19.22
C VAL A 182 -3.92 -3.90 19.58
N VAL A 183 -3.73 -3.63 20.87
CA VAL A 183 -3.44 -2.29 21.39
C VAL A 183 -1.94 -2.18 21.70
N TRP A 184 -1.24 -1.28 21.03
CA TRP A 184 0.14 -0.89 21.33
C TRP A 184 0.14 0.38 22.20
N PRO A 185 1.08 0.55 23.16
CA PRO A 185 2.29 -0.27 23.40
C PRO A 185 2.08 -1.56 24.22
N ASP A 186 0.92 -1.76 24.83
CA ASP A 186 0.67 -2.86 25.77
C ASP A 186 0.75 -4.26 25.16
N GLY A 187 0.64 -4.38 23.83
CA GLY A 187 0.60 -5.67 23.12
C GLY A 187 -0.67 -6.47 23.41
N LYS A 188 -1.71 -5.82 23.96
CA LYS A 188 -2.94 -6.49 24.41
C LYS A 188 -3.82 -6.88 23.22
N CYS A 189 -4.07 -8.18 23.06
CA CYS A 189 -5.06 -8.70 22.13
C CYS A 189 -6.46 -8.65 22.75
N ILE A 190 -7.42 -8.03 22.06
CA ILE A 190 -8.81 -7.90 22.52
C ILE A 190 -9.73 -8.46 21.43
N GLN A 191 -10.59 -9.41 21.79
CA GLN A 191 -11.70 -9.81 20.94
C GLN A 191 -12.73 -8.67 20.88
N LEU A 192 -13.17 -8.31 19.69
CA LEU A 192 -14.27 -7.38 19.48
C LEU A 192 -15.61 -8.13 19.45
N THR A 193 -16.57 -7.57 20.16
CA THR A 193 -17.98 -7.95 20.12
C THR A 193 -18.81 -6.68 20.06
N GLU A 194 -20.07 -6.77 19.66
CA GLU A 194 -20.97 -5.60 19.66
C GLU A 194 -21.07 -4.96 21.05
N ASP A 195 -21.12 -5.79 22.10
CA ASP A 195 -21.33 -5.36 23.49
C ASP A 195 -20.12 -4.66 24.12
N ASN A 196 -18.92 -4.78 23.54
CA ASN A 196 -17.70 -4.30 24.18
C ASN A 196 -17.07 -3.05 23.54
N LEU A 197 -17.64 -2.56 22.43
CA LEU A 197 -17.10 -1.40 21.70
C LEU A 197 -17.01 -0.14 22.57
N ASP A 198 -18.08 0.18 23.30
CA ASP A 198 -18.12 1.38 24.15
C ASP A 198 -17.13 1.31 25.31
N ARG A 199 -16.99 0.12 25.92
CA ARG A 199 -16.00 -0.12 26.97
C ARG A 199 -14.58 0.07 26.43
N ILE A 200 -14.28 -0.46 25.25
CA ILE A 200 -12.97 -0.33 24.63
C ILE A 200 -12.64 1.13 24.35
N VAL A 201 -13.58 1.90 23.77
CA VAL A 201 -13.37 3.33 23.53
C VAL A 201 -13.11 4.07 24.84
N SER A 202 -13.90 3.82 25.88
CA SER A 202 -13.70 4.45 27.19
C SER A 202 -12.35 4.09 27.82
N GLU A 203 -11.86 2.85 27.68
CA GLU A 203 -10.52 2.46 28.14
C GLU A 203 -9.41 3.15 27.34
N LEU A 204 -9.60 3.29 26.02
CA LEU A 204 -8.60 3.87 25.12
C LEU A 204 -8.51 5.40 25.20
N THR A 205 -9.55 6.08 25.69
CA THR A 205 -9.60 7.55 25.85
C THR A 205 -9.59 8.01 27.31
N GLY A 206 -9.94 7.13 28.26
CA GLY A 206 -9.94 7.45 29.69
C GLY A 206 -8.57 7.78 30.26
N PRO A 207 -8.46 8.38 31.46
CA PRO A 207 -7.17 8.74 32.04
C PRO A 207 -6.26 7.52 32.19
N SER A 208 -4.97 7.67 31.87
CA SER A 208 -3.97 6.63 32.04
C SER A 208 -3.98 6.13 33.49
N ARG A 209 -4.23 4.84 33.69
CA ARG A 209 -4.09 4.22 35.01
C ARG A 209 -2.59 4.09 35.29
N GLN A 210 -2.08 4.92 36.20
CA GLN A 210 -0.73 4.79 36.75
C GLN A 210 -0.62 3.50 37.56
#